data_AF-A0A166ZXI7-F1
#
_entry.id   AF-A0A166ZXI7-F1
#
_cell.length_a   1.000
_cell.length_b   1.000
_cell.length_c   1.000
_cell.angle_alpha   90.00
_cell.angle_beta   90.00
_cell.angle_gamma   90.00
#
_symmetry.space_group_name_H-M   'P 1'
#
loop_
_entity.id
_entity.type
_entity.pdbx_description
1 polymer ?
#
loop_
_entity_poly.entity_id
_entity_poly.type
_entity_poly.pdbx_seq_one_letter_code
_entity_poly.pdbx_strand_id
1 'polypeptide(L)'
;MIAALGGEQMRPFTIVLLGFLLVIFLGSVALVVFDNSVLPTAIEPNQLAAYGTFIGGVLTPITIMVAAFALLQRERAHQAEMKSLQSQSNRLDLMRFVQKIEKDIQAELDKLTINVTYKQEQVNATGTDAFLNITFLEWRAVIPSEKQVKDRLHASNGQVSRNEPLVICYEAFSTITIYLNSLRQYCQEHDKLSGTNMTTLYFLRKYRVGIERLSDQGYGVQEWKPMAQQNAQADAG
;
A
#
# COMPACT_ATOMS: atom_id res chain seq x y z
N MET A 1 15.79 10.60 27.62
CA MET A 1 15.61 9.54 26.59
C MET A 1 15.11 8.20 27.17
N ILE A 2 14.28 8.21 28.24
CA ILE A 2 13.60 7.02 28.81
C ILE A 2 12.12 7.34 29.13
N ALA A 3 11.57 8.44 28.60
CA ALA A 3 10.23 8.91 28.97
C ALA A 3 9.16 8.74 27.87
N ALA A 4 9.47 8.09 26.74
CA ALA A 4 8.58 8.03 25.58
C ALA A 4 8.17 6.60 25.15
N LEU A 5 8.45 5.58 25.96
CA LEU A 5 8.05 4.20 25.68
C LEU A 5 7.40 3.60 26.93
N GLY A 6 6.09 3.31 26.88
CA GLY A 6 5.52 2.26 27.72
C GLY A 6 4.28 2.55 28.56
N GLY A 7 3.54 3.65 28.35
CA GLY A 7 2.32 3.95 29.12
C GLY A 7 1.24 2.86 29.05
N GLU A 8 1.13 2.15 27.93
CA GLU A 8 0.15 1.05 27.76
C GLU A 8 0.73 -0.36 27.91
N GLN A 9 2.04 -0.53 27.72
CA GLN A 9 2.72 -1.83 27.88
C GLN A 9 3.03 -2.17 29.34
N MET A 10 3.17 -1.18 30.23
CA MET A 10 3.52 -1.46 31.63
C MET A 10 2.35 -2.05 32.43
N ARG A 11 1.10 -1.66 32.16
CA ARG A 11 -0.07 -2.13 32.93
C ARG A 11 -0.21 -3.65 33.02
N PRO A 12 -0.17 -4.43 31.92
CA PRO A 12 -0.28 -5.89 32.02
C PRO A 12 0.94 -6.51 32.70
N PHE A 13 2.15 -6.00 32.46
CA PHE A 13 3.37 -6.50 33.12
C PHE A 13 3.34 -6.26 34.63
N THR A 14 2.91 -5.08 35.07
CA THR A 14 2.78 -4.76 36.51
C THR A 14 1.73 -5.62 37.20
N ILE A 15 0.60 -5.93 36.54
CA ILE A 15 -0.45 -6.78 37.14
C ILE A 15 0.05 -8.22 37.27
N VAL A 16 0.77 -8.75 36.28
CA VAL A 16 1.33 -10.11 36.31
C VAL A 16 2.46 -10.21 37.35
N LEU A 17 3.36 -9.22 37.40
CA LEU A 17 4.44 -9.16 38.39
C LEU A 17 3.86 -9.09 39.81
N LEU A 18 2.81 -8.30 40.01
CA LEU A 18 2.16 -8.13 41.31
C LEU A 18 1.37 -9.39 41.71
N GLY A 19 0.74 -10.07 40.76
CA GLY A 19 0.13 -11.39 40.97
C GLY A 19 1.17 -12.45 41.35
N PHE A 20 2.31 -12.49 40.65
CA PHE A 20 3.40 -13.42 40.95
C PHE A 20 4.03 -13.16 42.32
N LEU A 21 4.27 -11.89 42.67
CA LEU A 21 4.74 -11.48 43.99
C LEU A 21 3.76 -11.85 45.10
N LEU A 22 2.46 -11.68 44.88
CA LEU A 22 1.43 -12.05 45.85
C LEU A 22 1.40 -13.56 46.10
N VAL A 23 1.62 -14.38 45.06
CA VAL A 23 1.68 -15.83 45.21
C VAL A 23 2.97 -16.28 45.91
N ILE A 24 4.12 -15.70 45.59
CA ILE A 24 5.37 -15.96 46.35
C ILE A 24 5.18 -15.57 47.82
N PHE A 25 4.51 -14.44 48.08
CA PHE A 25 4.20 -14.00 49.43
C PHE A 25 3.27 -14.98 50.15
N LEU A 26 2.18 -15.42 49.53
CA LEU A 26 1.28 -16.41 50.12
C LEU A 26 1.95 -17.78 50.33
N GLY A 27 2.79 -18.23 49.40
CA GLY A 27 3.54 -19.49 49.51
C GLY A 27 4.61 -19.43 50.60
N SER A 28 5.30 -18.29 50.76
CA SER A 28 6.27 -18.07 51.84
C SER A 28 5.60 -17.94 53.20
N VAL A 29 4.44 -17.26 53.30
CA VAL A 29 3.63 -17.22 54.53
C VAL A 29 3.13 -18.62 54.89
N ALA A 30 2.69 -19.42 53.91
CA ALA A 30 2.31 -20.82 54.15
C ALA A 30 3.48 -21.64 54.69
N LEU A 31 4.68 -21.53 54.09
CA LEU A 31 5.88 -22.21 54.58
C LEU A 31 6.25 -21.79 56.01
N VAL A 32 6.19 -20.50 56.34
CA VAL A 32 6.47 -19.99 57.68
C VAL A 32 5.42 -20.44 58.70
N VAL A 33 4.16 -20.52 58.31
CA VAL A 33 3.09 -21.08 59.17
C VAL A 33 3.31 -22.57 59.37
N PHE A 34 3.70 -23.33 58.35
CA PHE A 34 4.00 -24.75 58.47
C PHE A 34 5.25 -25.03 59.33
N ASP A 35 6.29 -24.20 59.22
CA ASP A 35 7.50 -24.32 60.04
C ASP A 35 7.22 -24.03 61.53
N ASN A 36 6.37 -23.04 61.82
CA ASN A 36 6.03 -22.65 63.20
C ASN A 36 4.86 -23.45 63.82
N SER A 37 4.07 -24.20 63.03
CA SER A 37 2.82 -24.83 63.49
C SER A 37 2.85 -26.36 63.49
N VAL A 38 3.97 -26.97 63.91
CA VAL A 38 4.18 -28.42 64.05
C VAL A 38 4.68 -29.08 62.75
N LEU A 39 6.00 -29.21 62.62
CA LEU A 39 6.61 -30.34 61.91
C LEU A 39 6.74 -31.50 62.91
N PRO A 40 5.83 -32.50 62.91
CA PRO A 40 6.12 -33.74 63.60
C PRO A 40 7.27 -34.41 62.84
N THR A 41 8.24 -34.96 63.56
CA THR A 41 9.42 -35.67 63.03
C THR A 41 9.09 -36.92 62.21
N ALA A 42 7.81 -37.22 61.97
CA ALA A 42 7.32 -38.25 61.07
C ALA A 42 6.26 -37.62 60.13
N ILE A 43 6.60 -37.52 58.84
CA ILE A 43 5.68 -37.03 57.82
C ILE A 43 4.62 -38.12 57.58
N GLU A 44 3.41 -37.93 58.10
CA GLU A 44 2.30 -38.82 57.77
C GLU A 44 1.90 -38.65 56.29
N PRO A 45 1.54 -39.73 55.57
CA PRO A 45 1.17 -39.68 54.15
C PRO A 45 0.07 -38.65 53.83
N ASN A 46 -0.83 -38.39 54.78
CA ASN A 46 -1.91 -37.41 54.65
C ASN A 46 -1.41 -35.96 54.59
N GLN A 47 -0.33 -35.63 55.31
CA GLN A 47 0.28 -34.30 55.29
C GLN A 47 1.02 -34.04 53.97
N LEU A 48 1.65 -35.07 53.41
CA LEU A 48 2.26 -35.01 52.07
C LEU A 48 1.20 -34.80 50.98
N ALA A 49 0.06 -35.47 51.09
CA ALA A 49 -1.07 -35.30 50.16
C ALA A 49 -1.69 -33.91 50.25
N ALA A 50 -1.84 -33.35 51.46
CA ALA A 50 -2.31 -31.98 51.67
C ALA A 50 -1.34 -30.95 51.08
N TYR A 51 -0.03 -31.15 51.24
CA TYR A 51 1.01 -30.31 50.65
C TYR A 51 1.03 -30.39 49.11
N GLY A 52 0.92 -31.60 48.55
CA GLY A 52 0.80 -31.81 47.11
C GLY A 52 -0.47 -31.18 46.52
N THR A 53 -1.58 -31.20 47.27
CA THR A 53 -2.83 -30.55 46.87
C THR A 53 -2.74 -29.02 46.94
N PHE A 54 -2.04 -28.47 47.94
CA PHE A 54 -1.78 -27.03 48.04
C PHE A 54 -0.86 -26.55 46.91
N ILE A 55 0.26 -27.24 46.68
CA ILE A 55 1.18 -26.93 45.59
C ILE A 55 0.49 -27.08 44.23
N GLY A 56 -0.26 -28.17 44.01
CA GLY A 56 -1.02 -28.37 42.79
C GLY A 56 -2.11 -27.31 42.61
N GLY A 57 -2.86 -27.01 43.67
CA GLY A 57 -3.92 -26.00 43.66
C GLY A 57 -3.43 -24.57 43.40
N VAL A 58 -2.18 -24.26 43.76
CA VAL A 58 -1.56 -22.95 43.52
C VAL A 58 -0.78 -22.90 42.20
N LEU A 59 0.00 -23.94 41.87
CA LEU A 59 0.80 -23.98 40.64
C LEU A 59 -0.05 -24.14 39.39
N THR A 60 -1.12 -24.92 39.41
CA THR A 60 -1.96 -25.15 38.22
C THR A 60 -2.60 -23.84 37.70
N PRO A 61 -3.21 -22.98 38.54
CA PRO A 61 -3.69 -21.68 38.07
C PRO A 61 -2.57 -20.77 37.54
N ILE A 62 -1.36 -20.81 38.13
CA ILE A 62 -0.21 -20.02 37.66
C ILE A 62 0.25 -20.49 36.28
N THR A 63 0.39 -21.80 36.08
CA THR A 63 0.79 -22.33 34.78
C THR A 63 -0.25 -22.02 33.72
N ILE A 64 -1.54 -22.08 34.05
CA ILE A 64 -2.64 -21.64 33.17
C ILE A 64 -2.54 -20.14 32.88
N MET A 65 -2.29 -19.29 33.88
CA MET A 65 -2.18 -17.84 33.69
C MET A 65 -0.98 -17.45 32.83
N VAL A 66 0.18 -18.08 33.05
CA VAL A 66 1.39 -17.89 32.24
C VAL A 66 1.15 -18.38 30.80
N ALA A 67 0.51 -19.53 30.63
CA ALA A 67 0.16 -20.04 29.30
C ALA A 67 -0.83 -19.13 28.57
N ALA A 68 -1.86 -18.62 29.27
CA ALA A 68 -2.80 -17.65 28.72
C ALA A 68 -2.10 -16.33 28.34
N PHE A 69 -1.16 -15.86 29.14
CA PHE A 69 -0.38 -14.67 28.82
C PHE A 69 0.52 -14.88 27.60
N ALA A 70 1.21 -16.02 27.53
CA ALA A 70 2.02 -16.39 26.37
C ALA A 70 1.16 -16.48 25.09
N LEU A 71 -0.07 -17.00 25.20
CA LEU A 71 -1.04 -17.02 24.10
C LEU A 71 -1.46 -15.61 23.67
N LEU A 72 -1.78 -14.71 24.60
CA LEU A 72 -2.13 -13.32 24.28
C LEU A 72 -0.99 -12.55 23.62
N GLN A 73 0.24 -12.74 24.11
CA GLN A 73 1.42 -12.11 23.50
C GLN A 73 1.66 -12.65 22.09
N ARG A 74 1.52 -13.97 21.92
CA ARG A 74 1.60 -14.63 20.62
C ARG A 74 0.52 -14.09 19.67
N GLU A 75 -0.72 -13.97 20.11
CA GLU A 75 -1.82 -13.45 19.29
C GLU A 75 -1.56 -12.00 18.83
N ARG A 76 -1.06 -11.14 19.71
CA ARG A 76 -0.67 -9.77 19.34
C ARG A 76 0.46 -9.74 18.31
N ALA A 77 1.47 -10.60 18.47
CA ALA A 77 2.55 -10.73 17.51
C ALA A 77 2.02 -11.21 16.14
N HIS A 78 1.14 -12.22 16.14
CA HIS A 78 0.48 -12.70 14.92
C HIS A 78 -0.38 -11.62 14.25
N GLN A 79 -1.13 -10.82 15.01
CA GLN A 79 -1.92 -9.73 14.44
C GLN A 79 -1.04 -8.63 13.82
N ALA A 80 0.09 -8.29 14.45
CA ALA A 80 1.03 -7.32 13.91
C ALA A 80 1.69 -7.84 12.62
N GLU A 81 2.09 -9.10 12.61
CA GLU A 81 2.64 -9.77 11.43
C GLU A 81 1.61 -9.83 10.30
N MET A 82 0.36 -10.21 10.60
CA MET A 82 -0.72 -10.30 9.61
C MET A 82 -1.05 -8.93 8.99
N LYS A 83 -1.05 -7.85 9.79
CA LYS A 83 -1.18 -6.48 9.26
C LYS A 83 -0.02 -6.11 8.35
N SER A 84 1.21 -6.49 8.71
CA SER A 84 2.39 -6.24 7.89
C SER A 84 2.30 -6.99 6.55
N LEU A 85 1.90 -8.26 6.58
CA LEU A 85 1.71 -9.10 5.39
C LEU A 85 0.58 -8.57 4.51
N GLN A 86 -0.53 -8.14 5.09
CA GLN A 86 -1.63 -7.53 4.36
C GLN A 86 -1.19 -6.22 3.68
N SER A 87 -0.41 -5.38 4.37
CA SER A 87 0.14 -4.15 3.78
C SER A 87 1.10 -4.45 2.63
N GLN A 88 1.93 -5.49 2.74
CA GLN A 88 2.83 -5.93 1.67
C GLN A 88 2.06 -6.51 0.49
N SER A 89 1.02 -7.32 0.74
CA SER A 89 0.14 -7.86 -0.30
C SER A 89 -0.54 -6.73 -1.07
N ASN A 90 -1.12 -5.75 -0.37
CA ASN A 90 -1.78 -4.60 -0.99
C ASN A 90 -0.80 -3.78 -1.86
N ARG A 91 0.45 -3.57 -1.41
CA ARG A 91 1.49 -2.91 -2.22
C ARG A 91 1.80 -3.70 -3.49
N LEU A 92 1.94 -5.02 -3.36
CA LEU A 92 2.25 -5.91 -4.49
C LEU A 92 1.10 -5.94 -5.51
N ASP A 93 -0.15 -6.02 -5.04
CA ASP A 93 -1.33 -6.00 -5.91
C ASP A 93 -1.47 -4.67 -6.63
N LEU A 94 -1.26 -3.54 -5.96
CA LEU A 94 -1.21 -2.22 -6.61
C LEU A 94 -0.12 -2.15 -7.69
N MET A 95 1.06 -2.69 -7.42
CA MET A 95 2.14 -2.73 -8.43
C MET A 95 1.75 -3.58 -9.65
N ARG A 96 1.06 -4.71 -9.44
CA ARG A 96 0.53 -5.53 -10.54
C ARG A 96 -0.51 -4.77 -11.36
N PHE A 97 -1.40 -4.00 -10.71
CA PHE A 97 -2.35 -3.14 -11.42
C PHE A 97 -1.66 -2.05 -12.23
N VAL A 98 -0.64 -1.39 -11.65
CA VAL A 98 0.19 -0.39 -12.34
C VAL A 98 0.84 -0.98 -13.60
N GLN A 99 1.46 -2.17 -13.49
CA GLN A 99 2.06 -2.87 -14.63
C GLN A 99 1.03 -3.28 -15.68
N LYS A 100 -0.18 -3.67 -15.26
CA LYS A 100 -1.27 -3.99 -16.18
C LYS A 100 -1.71 -2.75 -16.96
N ILE A 101 -1.90 -1.62 -16.30
CA ILE A 101 -2.27 -0.35 -16.95
C ILE A 101 -1.18 0.09 -17.93
N GLU A 102 0.09 -0.04 -17.56
CA GLU A 102 1.22 0.24 -18.44
C GLU A 102 1.18 -0.63 -19.70
N LYS A 103 0.91 -1.93 -19.55
CA LYS A 103 0.75 -2.85 -20.68
C LYS A 103 -0.45 -2.48 -21.55
N ASP A 104 -1.56 -2.06 -20.95
CA ASP A 104 -2.76 -1.64 -21.67
C ASP A 104 -2.51 -0.34 -22.46
N ILE A 105 -1.77 0.62 -21.88
CA ILE A 105 -1.30 1.84 -22.59
C ILE A 105 -0.44 1.46 -23.79
N GLN A 106 0.55 0.58 -23.60
CA GLN A 106 1.45 0.15 -24.67
C GLN A 106 0.66 -0.58 -25.78
N ALA A 107 -0.27 -1.45 -25.40
CA ALA A 107 -1.10 -2.19 -26.34
C ALA A 107 -2.00 -1.27 -27.19
N GLU A 108 -2.53 -0.18 -26.63
CA GLU A 108 -3.30 0.80 -27.40
C GLU A 108 -2.40 1.65 -28.31
N LEU A 109 -1.22 2.04 -27.85
CA LEU A 109 -0.27 2.81 -28.66
C LEU A 109 0.30 2.00 -29.84
N ASP A 110 0.55 0.70 -29.64
CA ASP A 110 1.11 -0.17 -30.67
C ASP A 110 0.11 -0.54 -31.77
N LYS A 111 -1.20 -0.46 -31.49
CA LYS A 111 -2.26 -0.63 -32.50
C LYS A 111 -2.35 0.54 -33.46
N LEU A 112 -1.85 1.72 -33.07
CA LEU A 112 -1.88 2.93 -33.89
C LEU A 112 -0.67 2.94 -34.83
N THR A 113 -0.91 2.67 -36.11
CA THR A 113 0.06 2.89 -37.19
C THR A 113 -0.16 4.26 -37.80
N ILE A 114 0.89 5.08 -37.82
CA ILE A 114 0.83 6.46 -38.26
C ILE A 114 1.79 6.64 -39.43
N ASN A 115 1.27 7.10 -40.55
CA ASN A 115 2.07 7.41 -41.73
C ASN A 115 2.38 8.91 -41.71
N VAL A 116 3.65 9.23 -41.49
CA VAL A 116 4.14 10.61 -41.28
C VAL A 116 5.02 10.97 -42.45
N THR A 117 4.85 12.16 -43.03
CA THR A 117 5.67 12.58 -44.18
C THR A 117 6.73 13.55 -43.71
N TYR A 118 7.89 13.04 -43.33
CA TYR A 118 9.01 13.85 -42.86
C TYR A 118 10.00 14.10 -44.00
N LYS A 119 10.26 15.37 -44.33
CA LYS A 119 11.23 15.76 -45.38
C LYS A 119 11.05 15.04 -46.72
N GLN A 120 9.79 14.85 -47.16
CA GLN A 120 9.41 14.15 -48.40
C GLN A 120 9.57 12.62 -48.38
N GLU A 121 9.99 12.03 -47.26
CA GLU A 121 9.97 10.58 -47.05
C GLU A 121 8.78 10.19 -46.17
N GLN A 122 8.05 9.14 -46.56
CA GLN A 122 7.01 8.56 -45.71
C GLN A 122 7.66 7.62 -44.71
N VAL A 123 7.57 7.97 -43.44
CA VAL A 123 8.03 7.14 -42.32
C VAL A 123 6.80 6.59 -41.60
N ASN A 124 6.75 5.27 -41.48
CA ASN A 124 5.76 4.61 -40.65
C ASN A 124 6.23 4.69 -39.19
N ALA A 125 5.51 5.47 -38.38
CA ALA A 125 5.74 5.61 -36.96
C ALA A 125 4.61 4.91 -36.17
N THR A 126 4.92 4.51 -34.94
CA THR A 126 3.91 3.95 -34.03
C THR A 126 3.30 5.04 -33.15
N GLY A 127 2.13 4.77 -32.57
CA GLY A 127 1.54 5.64 -31.55
C GLY A 127 2.53 5.91 -30.41
N THR A 128 3.34 4.90 -30.06
CA THR A 128 4.40 5.00 -29.05
C THR A 128 5.44 6.07 -29.42
N ASP A 129 5.85 6.15 -30.68
CA ASP A 129 6.80 7.17 -31.14
C ASP A 129 6.18 8.57 -31.06
N ALA A 130 4.95 8.72 -31.55
CA ALA A 130 4.25 10.00 -31.49
C ALA A 130 3.92 10.44 -30.05
N PHE A 131 3.80 9.50 -29.12
CA PHE A 131 3.43 9.79 -27.74
C PHE A 131 4.64 10.00 -26.81
N LEU A 132 5.64 9.12 -26.85
CA LEU A 132 6.76 9.11 -25.91
C LEU A 132 8.05 9.70 -26.47
N ASN A 133 8.27 9.65 -27.78
CA ASN A 133 9.55 10.05 -28.36
C ASN A 133 9.65 11.57 -28.50
N ILE A 134 10.60 12.18 -27.77
CA ILE A 134 10.87 13.62 -27.77
C ILE A 134 11.25 14.12 -29.18
N THR A 135 11.93 13.31 -29.97
CA THR A 135 12.44 13.71 -31.30
C THR A 135 11.35 13.73 -32.37
N PHE A 136 10.15 13.24 -32.05
CA PHE A 136 9.03 13.21 -32.99
C PHE A 136 8.37 14.60 -33.09
N LEU A 137 8.78 15.40 -34.08
CA LEU A 137 8.33 16.79 -34.25
C LEU A 137 6.89 16.92 -34.76
N GLU A 138 6.40 15.93 -35.52
CA GLU A 138 5.07 15.95 -36.15
C GLU A 138 3.94 15.48 -35.22
N TRP A 139 4.20 15.37 -33.90
CA TRP A 139 3.23 14.83 -32.94
C TRP A 139 1.88 15.56 -32.96
N ARG A 140 1.86 16.86 -33.29
CA ARG A 140 0.62 17.67 -33.38
C ARG A 140 -0.29 17.28 -34.54
N ALA A 141 0.25 16.67 -35.59
CA ALA A 141 -0.54 16.16 -36.71
C ALA A 141 -1.15 14.78 -36.39
N VAL A 142 -0.56 14.08 -35.42
CA VAL A 142 -0.92 12.71 -35.05
C VAL A 142 -1.90 12.67 -33.89
N ILE A 143 -1.68 13.51 -32.87
CA ILE A 143 -2.55 13.61 -31.70
C ILE A 143 -3.58 14.71 -31.99
N PRO A 144 -4.82 14.35 -32.38
CA PRO A 144 -5.81 15.36 -32.75
C PRO A 144 -6.28 16.14 -31.52
N SER A 145 -6.46 17.45 -31.66
CA SER A 145 -7.12 18.25 -30.63
C SER A 145 -8.61 17.97 -30.57
N GLU A 146 -9.21 18.19 -29.40
CA GLU A 146 -10.67 18.18 -29.25
C GLU A 146 -11.37 19.15 -30.22
N LYS A 147 -10.73 20.32 -30.48
CA LYS A 147 -11.24 21.31 -31.44
C LYS A 147 -11.29 20.76 -32.86
N GLN A 148 -10.22 20.11 -33.33
CA GLN A 148 -10.17 19.52 -34.68
C GLN A 148 -11.28 18.47 -34.88
N VAL A 149 -11.57 17.67 -33.86
CA VAL A 149 -12.65 16.68 -33.92
C VAL A 149 -14.02 17.37 -33.97
N LYS A 150 -14.25 18.40 -33.14
CA LYS A 150 -15.50 19.16 -33.14
C LYS A 150 -15.73 19.90 -34.47
N ASP A 151 -14.71 20.57 -34.99
CA ASP A 151 -14.77 21.28 -36.27
C ASP A 151 -15.08 20.31 -37.42
N ARG A 152 -14.49 19.11 -37.38
CA ARG A 152 -14.78 18.05 -38.34
C ARG A 152 -16.20 17.52 -38.23
N LEU A 153 -16.70 17.36 -37.00
CA LEU A 153 -18.08 16.96 -36.72
C LEU A 153 -19.09 18.00 -37.27
N HIS A 154 -18.79 19.29 -37.08
CA HIS A 154 -19.59 20.39 -37.61
C HIS A 154 -19.55 20.44 -39.14
N ALA A 155 -18.37 20.29 -39.75
CA ALA A 155 -18.21 20.28 -41.21
C ALA A 155 -18.95 19.10 -41.87
N SER A 156 -19.08 17.97 -41.17
CA SER A 156 -19.77 16.77 -41.65
C SER A 156 -21.24 16.71 -41.25
N ASN A 157 -21.85 17.81 -40.76
CA ASN A 157 -23.25 17.86 -40.28
C ASN A 157 -23.59 16.73 -39.28
N GLY A 158 -22.64 16.34 -38.43
CA GLY A 158 -22.81 15.26 -37.45
C GLY A 158 -22.68 13.83 -38.01
N GLN A 159 -22.47 13.66 -39.32
CA GLN A 159 -22.27 12.35 -39.96
C GLN A 159 -20.79 12.00 -40.09
N VAL A 160 -20.08 11.94 -38.97
CA VAL A 160 -18.70 11.44 -38.96
C VAL A 160 -18.72 9.93 -38.84
N SER A 161 -18.07 9.25 -39.79
CA SER A 161 -17.90 7.80 -39.73
C SER A 161 -16.95 7.44 -38.59
N ARG A 162 -17.30 6.43 -37.79
CA ARG A 162 -16.42 5.89 -36.73
C ARG A 162 -15.07 5.39 -37.27
N ASN A 163 -15.01 5.07 -38.56
CA ASN A 163 -13.80 4.61 -39.23
C ASN A 163 -12.92 5.76 -39.76
N GLU A 164 -13.26 7.03 -39.50
CA GLU A 164 -12.39 8.14 -39.88
C GLU A 164 -11.11 8.11 -39.01
N PRO A 165 -9.90 8.14 -39.62
CA PRO A 165 -8.63 8.00 -38.88
C PRO A 165 -8.48 9.00 -37.73
N LEU A 166 -9.01 10.21 -37.90
CA LEU A 166 -9.00 11.26 -36.89
C LEU A 166 -9.82 10.88 -35.65
N VAL A 167 -10.97 10.24 -35.82
CA VAL A 167 -11.80 9.76 -34.72
C VAL A 167 -11.13 8.59 -34.01
N ILE A 168 -10.56 7.65 -34.75
CA ILE A 168 -9.83 6.51 -34.18
C ILE A 168 -8.65 6.98 -33.33
N CYS A 169 -7.86 7.93 -33.83
CA CYS A 169 -6.75 8.51 -33.07
C CYS A 169 -7.26 9.23 -31.81
N TYR A 170 -8.35 9.99 -31.92
CA TYR A 170 -8.94 10.67 -30.77
C TYR A 170 -9.46 9.70 -29.71
N GLU A 171 -10.17 8.64 -30.10
CA GLU A 171 -10.64 7.57 -29.21
C GLU A 171 -9.47 6.85 -28.51
N ALA A 172 -8.39 6.57 -29.23
CA ALA A 172 -7.22 5.93 -28.65
C ALA A 172 -6.49 6.84 -27.63
N PHE A 173 -6.21 8.09 -28.00
CA PHE A 173 -5.54 9.04 -27.09
C PHE A 173 -6.40 9.47 -25.89
N SER A 174 -7.73 9.53 -26.05
CA SER A 174 -8.64 9.72 -24.91
C SER A 174 -8.64 8.51 -23.98
N THR A 175 -8.60 7.29 -24.50
CA THR A 175 -8.46 6.06 -23.70
C THR A 175 -7.12 6.05 -22.94
N ILE A 176 -6.03 6.42 -23.62
CA ILE A 176 -4.71 6.57 -22.98
C ILE A 176 -4.74 7.63 -21.87
N THR A 177 -5.46 8.75 -22.07
CA THR A 177 -5.63 9.78 -21.03
C THR A 177 -6.32 9.21 -19.79
N ILE A 178 -7.34 8.38 -19.95
CA ILE A 178 -8.03 7.69 -18.84
C ILE A 178 -7.07 6.75 -18.12
N TYR A 179 -6.29 5.98 -18.86
CA TYR A 179 -5.28 5.08 -18.28
C TYR A 179 -4.18 5.82 -17.54
N LEU A 180 -3.69 6.96 -18.04
CA LEU A 180 -2.69 7.78 -17.35
C LEU A 180 -3.24 8.39 -16.06
N ASN A 181 -4.48 8.88 -16.07
CA ASN A 181 -5.13 9.40 -14.87
C ASN A 181 -5.32 8.28 -13.82
N SER A 182 -5.64 7.07 -14.25
CA SER A 182 -5.78 5.89 -13.39
C SER A 182 -4.42 5.45 -12.84
N LEU A 183 -3.39 5.38 -13.70
CA LEU A 183 -2.01 5.08 -13.34
C LEU A 183 -1.51 6.04 -12.27
N ARG A 184 -1.75 7.35 -12.45
CA ARG A 184 -1.42 8.37 -11.47
C ARG A 184 -2.04 8.09 -10.10
N GLN A 185 -3.35 7.77 -10.06
CA GLN A 185 -4.04 7.47 -8.80
C GLN A 185 -3.43 6.25 -8.10
N TYR A 186 -3.21 5.16 -8.83
CA TYR A 186 -2.62 3.94 -8.25
C TYR A 186 -1.16 4.13 -7.81
N CYS A 187 -0.36 4.93 -8.55
CA CYS A 187 0.99 5.29 -8.12
C CYS A 187 0.96 6.11 -6.82
N GLN A 188 0.03 7.06 -6.68
CA GLN A 188 -0.12 7.84 -5.45
C GLN A 188 -0.56 6.96 -4.27
N GLU A 189 -1.49 6.02 -4.46
CA GLU A 189 -1.91 5.08 -3.42
C GLU A 189 -0.76 4.13 -3.02
N HIS A 190 0.01 3.64 -4.01
CA HIS A 190 1.18 2.81 -3.76
C HIS A 190 2.24 3.56 -2.94
N ASP A 191 2.51 4.82 -3.29
CA ASP A 191 3.47 5.67 -2.58
C ASP A 191 3.00 5.99 -1.16
N LYS A 192 1.68 6.16 -0.94
CA LYS A 192 1.09 6.38 0.39
C LYS A 192 1.32 5.16 1.29
N LEU A 193 1.13 3.97 0.73
CA LEU A 193 1.37 2.73 1.46
C LEU A 193 2.85 2.47 1.67
N SER A 194 3.71 2.82 0.72
CA SER A 194 5.15 2.54 0.75
C SER A 194 5.96 3.54 1.58
N GLY A 195 5.42 4.75 1.78
CA GLY A 195 6.14 5.85 2.44
C GLY A 195 7.27 6.42 1.59
N THR A 196 7.31 6.12 0.29
CA THR A 196 8.30 6.63 -0.67
C THR A 196 7.58 7.22 -1.87
N ASN A 197 8.21 8.15 -2.60
CA ASN A 197 7.64 8.77 -3.81
C ASN A 197 8.23 8.18 -5.11
N MET A 198 8.86 7.02 -5.02
CA MET A 198 9.71 6.51 -6.10
C MET A 198 8.87 6.06 -7.31
N THR A 199 7.71 5.45 -7.07
CA THR A 199 6.84 4.96 -8.13
C THR A 199 6.20 6.12 -8.90
N THR A 200 5.66 7.12 -8.19
CA THR A 200 5.15 8.34 -8.83
C THR A 200 6.23 9.05 -9.65
N LEU A 201 7.43 9.24 -9.10
CA LEU A 201 8.51 9.94 -9.82
C LEU A 201 8.97 9.19 -11.07
N TYR A 202 9.04 7.87 -11.00
CA TYR A 202 9.42 7.04 -12.15
C TYR A 202 8.42 7.19 -13.30
N PHE A 203 7.12 7.00 -13.03
CA PHE A 203 6.10 7.08 -14.08
C PHE A 203 5.84 8.50 -14.56
N LEU A 204 5.93 9.50 -13.68
CA LEU A 204 5.91 10.91 -14.07
C LEU A 204 7.02 11.20 -15.09
N ARG A 205 8.26 10.75 -14.82
CA ARG A 205 9.37 10.96 -15.76
C ARG A 205 9.16 10.22 -17.06
N LYS A 206 8.67 8.97 -17.02
CA LYS A 206 8.42 8.14 -18.19
C LYS A 206 7.37 8.75 -19.13
N TYR A 207 6.28 9.26 -18.57
CA TYR A 207 5.14 9.76 -19.34
C TYR A 207 5.10 11.29 -19.49
N ARG A 208 6.11 12.03 -18.98
CA ARG A 208 6.15 13.50 -19.01
C ARG A 208 5.81 14.08 -20.38
N VAL A 209 6.48 13.60 -21.41
CA VAL A 209 6.34 14.09 -22.80
C VAL A 209 4.92 13.85 -23.32
N GLY A 210 4.39 12.65 -23.07
CA GLY A 210 3.04 12.30 -23.49
C GLY A 210 1.95 13.10 -22.76
N ILE A 211 2.15 13.35 -21.46
CA ILE A 211 1.27 14.20 -20.64
C ILE A 211 1.26 15.63 -21.16
N GLU A 212 2.44 16.20 -21.44
CA GLU A 212 2.56 17.55 -22.03
C GLU A 212 1.85 17.62 -23.39
N ARG A 213 2.08 16.64 -24.27
CA ARG A 213 1.43 16.58 -25.60
C ARG A 213 -0.09 16.48 -25.53
N LEU A 214 -0.62 15.63 -24.63
CA LEU A 214 -2.05 15.50 -24.43
C LEU A 214 -2.66 16.77 -23.83
N SER A 215 -1.99 17.36 -22.84
CA SER A 215 -2.41 18.63 -22.24
C SER A 215 -2.47 19.75 -23.28
N ASP A 216 -1.45 19.87 -24.14
CA ASP A 216 -1.39 20.86 -25.21
C ASP A 216 -2.56 20.73 -26.21
N GLN A 217 -3.05 19.51 -26.44
CA GLN A 217 -4.15 19.22 -27.36
C GLN A 217 -5.53 19.33 -26.69
N GLY A 218 -5.57 19.70 -25.41
CA GLY A 218 -6.79 19.90 -24.63
C GLY A 218 -7.37 18.64 -24.02
N TYR A 219 -6.61 17.53 -23.98
CA TYR A 219 -7.05 16.35 -23.23
C TYR A 219 -6.99 16.66 -21.73
N GLY A 220 -8.02 16.20 -20.99
CA GLY A 220 -8.16 16.39 -19.54
C GLY A 220 -7.19 15.55 -18.71
N VAL A 221 -5.89 15.65 -18.98
CA VAL A 221 -4.85 15.00 -18.18
C VAL A 221 -4.69 15.81 -16.89
N GLN A 222 -4.86 15.15 -15.75
CA GLN A 222 -4.71 15.83 -14.47
C GLN A 222 -3.23 16.04 -14.16
N GLU A 223 -2.91 17.20 -13.57
CA GLU A 223 -1.54 17.51 -13.18
C GLU A 223 -1.00 16.43 -12.23
N TRP A 224 0.15 15.85 -12.59
CA TRP A 224 0.77 14.75 -11.87
C TRP A 224 1.85 15.30 -10.93
N LYS A 225 1.42 15.70 -9.72
CA LYS A 225 2.32 16.18 -8.66
C LYS A 225 2.80 15.02 -7.78
N PRO A 226 4.11 14.93 -7.46
CA PRO A 226 4.61 14.04 -6.43
C PRO A 226 4.10 14.46 -5.05
N MET A 227 3.86 13.47 -4.18
CA MET A 227 3.36 13.71 -2.82
C MET A 227 4.27 14.61 -1.98
N ALA A 228 5.59 14.53 -2.17
CA ALA A 228 6.54 15.45 -1.51
C ALA A 228 6.27 16.93 -1.83
N GLN A 229 5.85 17.24 -3.06
CA GLN A 229 5.51 18.60 -3.46
C GLN A 229 4.12 19.02 -2.97
N GLN A 230 3.19 18.07 -2.85
CA GLN A 230 1.86 18.34 -2.28
C GLN A 230 1.94 18.65 -0.78
N ASN A 231 2.75 17.89 -0.03
CA ASN A 231 2.94 18.13 1.40
C ASN A 231 3.66 19.46 1.65
N ALA A 232 4.70 19.77 0.86
CA ALA A 232 5.40 21.06 0.96
C ALA A 232 4.51 22.27 0.61
N GLN A 233 3.51 22.11 -0.27
CA GLN A 233 2.53 23.16 -0.57
C GLN A 233 1.44 23.27 0.51
N ALA A 234 1.07 22.16 1.16
CA ALA A 234 0.12 22.16 2.27
C ALA A 234 0.71 22.75 3.55
N ASP A 235 2.01 22.59 3.79
CA ASP A 235 2.71 23.15 4.95
C ASP A 235 3.08 24.64 4.76
N ALA A 236 2.97 25.17 3.54
CA ALA A 236 3.30 26.55 3.18
C ALA A 236 2.06 27.47 3.03
N GLY A 237 0.85 26.93 3.16
CA GLY A 237 -0.41 27.68 3.11
C GLY A 237 -1.10 27.72 4.48
#